data_AF-A0A5N8V9G6-F1
#
_entry.id   AF-A0A5N8V9G6-F1
#
_cell.length_a   1.000
_cell.length_b   1.000
_cell.length_c   1.000
_cell.angle_alpha   90.00
_cell.angle_beta   90.00
_cell.angle_gamma   90.00
#
_symmetry.space_group_name_H-M   'P 1'
#
loop_
_entity.id
_entity.type
_entity.pdbx_description
1 polymer ?
#
loop_
_entity_poly.entity_id
_entity_poly.type
_entity_poly.pdbx_seq_one_letter_code
_entity_poly.pdbx_strand_id
1 'polypeptide(L)'
;MPNRRTLSIFALAPTVLVAAWALTACGARAQPVAAASTTPLRSFTPWPECAKGAVDSAPPSSSPKAAAPAPDGGTAAENPHFDENHAYRMSAELAPENRAAGEASVRLIRPALEAMRKDRQFTEKDVRAVLARWDCGADNGLAVFSEAPQYKRVSLSFYNGHACVSAVITPQDVVTEVYGIYAEPAPAGPCVENPGGH
;
A
#
# COMPACT_ATOMS: atom_id res chain seq x y z
N MET A 1 38.95 -10.41 -48.19
CA MET A 1 39.30 -11.76 -48.69
C MET A 1 38.89 -12.79 -47.63
N PRO A 2 38.40 -13.96 -48.05
CA PRO A 2 37.18 -14.63 -47.55
C PRO A 2 37.50 -15.65 -46.45
N ASN A 3 36.59 -16.20 -45.63
CA ASN A 3 35.51 -17.17 -45.88
C ASN A 3 35.15 -17.69 -44.46
N ARG A 4 33.95 -18.12 -44.08
CA ARG A 4 33.28 -19.32 -44.59
C ARG A 4 31.86 -19.38 -44.02
N ARG A 5 30.93 -19.68 -44.94
CA ARG A 5 29.53 -20.04 -44.72
C ARG A 5 29.41 -21.36 -43.93
N THR A 6 28.37 -21.47 -43.10
CA THR A 6 27.59 -22.73 -43.05
C THR A 6 26.13 -22.41 -42.68
N LEU A 7 25.26 -22.53 -43.68
CA LEU A 7 23.83 -22.74 -43.51
C LEU A 7 23.61 -24.16 -42.96
N SER A 8 22.61 -24.36 -42.12
CA SER A 8 21.89 -25.62 -42.07
C SER A 8 20.40 -25.36 -41.85
N ILE A 9 19.67 -25.65 -42.92
CA ILE A 9 18.22 -25.71 -43.05
C ILE A 9 17.81 -27.13 -42.68
N PHE A 10 16.86 -27.30 -41.77
CA PHE A 10 16.02 -28.51 -41.67
C PHE A 10 14.57 -28.01 -41.52
N ALA A 11 13.82 -28.00 -42.61
CA ALA A 11 12.99 -29.11 -43.11
C ALA A 11 11.63 -29.17 -42.39
N LEU A 12 10.62 -28.68 -43.12
CA LEU A 12 9.19 -28.83 -42.87
C LEU A 12 8.76 -30.30 -42.83
N ALA A 13 7.77 -30.61 -41.99
CA ALA A 13 6.71 -31.55 -42.35
C ALA A 13 5.42 -31.24 -41.55
N PRO A 14 4.30 -30.93 -42.23
CA PRO A 14 2.95 -30.81 -41.67
C PRO A 14 2.08 -32.02 -42.04
N THR A 15 1.23 -32.54 -41.13
CA THR A 15 0.06 -33.45 -41.37
C THR A 15 -0.38 -34.04 -40.01
N VAL A 16 -1.63 -34.35 -39.61
CA VAL A 16 -2.96 -34.66 -40.19
C VAL A 16 -4.02 -34.25 -39.13
N LEU A 17 -5.03 -33.44 -39.41
CA LEU A 17 -6.42 -33.75 -39.80
C LEU A 17 -7.28 -34.63 -38.83
N VAL A 18 -8.29 -33.97 -38.24
CA VAL A 18 -9.70 -34.36 -37.98
C VAL A 18 -10.02 -35.52 -37.04
N ALA A 19 -10.76 -35.19 -35.97
CA ALA A 19 -11.98 -35.91 -35.60
C ALA A 19 -13.01 -34.91 -35.04
N ALA A 20 -14.04 -34.65 -35.84
CA ALA A 20 -15.25 -33.97 -35.42
C ALA A 20 -16.08 -34.92 -34.55
N TRP A 21 -16.47 -34.46 -33.37
CA TRP A 21 -17.62 -35.00 -32.65
C TRP A 21 -18.53 -33.83 -32.31
N ALA A 22 -19.62 -33.74 -33.06
CA ALA A 22 -20.79 -32.97 -32.69
C ALA A 22 -21.61 -33.81 -31.70
N LEU A 23 -21.72 -33.34 -30.45
CA LEU A 23 -22.79 -33.73 -29.55
C LEU A 23 -23.54 -32.47 -29.14
N THR A 24 -24.73 -32.33 -29.73
CA THR A 24 -25.81 -31.47 -29.31
C THR A 24 -26.27 -31.85 -27.91
N ALA A 25 -26.06 -30.95 -26.95
CA ALA A 25 -26.84 -30.92 -25.71
C ALA A 25 -27.32 -29.49 -25.47
N CYS A 26 -28.58 -29.25 -25.81
CA CYS A 26 -29.34 -28.09 -25.40
C CYS A 26 -29.63 -28.26 -23.90
N GLY A 27 -28.86 -27.55 -23.06
CA GLY A 27 -29.07 -27.50 -21.62
C GLY A 27 -28.95 -26.06 -21.19
N ALA A 28 -30.09 -25.41 -20.98
CA ALA A 28 -30.17 -24.08 -20.39
C ALA A 28 -29.48 -24.10 -19.02
N ARG A 29 -28.23 -23.64 -18.97
CA ARG A 29 -27.58 -23.29 -17.71
C ARG A 29 -28.06 -21.88 -17.38
N ALA A 30 -28.96 -21.79 -16.40
CA ALA A 30 -29.17 -20.54 -15.68
C ALA A 30 -27.79 -20.03 -15.27
N GLN A 31 -27.39 -18.87 -15.83
CA GLN A 31 -26.29 -18.11 -15.27
C GLN A 31 -26.65 -17.87 -13.81
N PRO A 32 -25.84 -18.31 -12.84
CA PRO A 32 -25.85 -17.60 -11.58
C PRO A 32 -25.51 -16.17 -11.96
N VAL A 33 -26.48 -15.27 -11.80
CA VAL A 33 -26.21 -13.84 -11.65
C VAL A 33 -24.94 -13.76 -10.84
N ALA A 34 -23.92 -13.13 -11.42
CA ALA A 34 -22.71 -12.80 -10.72
C ALA A 34 -23.16 -12.07 -9.46
N ALA A 35 -23.23 -12.81 -8.36
CA ALA A 35 -23.19 -12.22 -7.05
C ALA A 35 -21.94 -11.36 -7.14
N ALA A 36 -22.16 -10.05 -7.04
CA ALA A 36 -21.09 -9.10 -6.81
C ALA A 36 -20.12 -9.81 -5.88
N SER A 37 -18.87 -9.97 -6.31
CA SER A 37 -17.80 -10.40 -5.44
C SER A 37 -17.67 -9.29 -4.40
N THR A 38 -18.55 -9.31 -3.41
CA THR A 38 -18.33 -8.78 -2.09
C THR A 38 -17.15 -9.60 -1.63
N THR A 39 -15.95 -9.12 -1.96
CA THR A 39 -14.73 -9.59 -1.32
C THR A 39 -15.07 -9.57 0.15
N PRO A 40 -15.13 -10.71 0.84
CA PRO A 40 -15.41 -10.70 2.26
C PRO A 40 -14.37 -9.76 2.86
N LEU A 41 -14.82 -8.75 3.61
CA LEU A 41 -13.95 -7.94 4.46
C LEU A 41 -12.99 -8.94 5.10
N ARG A 42 -11.69 -8.82 4.79
CA ARG A 42 -10.68 -9.72 5.37
C ARG A 42 -10.98 -9.74 6.86
N SER A 43 -11.33 -10.93 7.34
CA SER A 43 -11.57 -11.22 8.74
C SER A 43 -10.48 -10.53 9.56
N PHE A 44 -10.85 -10.00 10.74
CA PHE A 44 -9.95 -9.47 11.75
C PHE A 44 -9.02 -10.56 12.33
N THR A 45 -8.35 -11.34 11.47
CA THR A 45 -7.12 -12.01 11.86
C THR A 45 -6.15 -10.94 12.36
N PRO A 46 -5.47 -11.15 13.49
CA PRO A 46 -4.44 -10.24 13.95
C PRO A 46 -3.47 -9.96 12.79
N TRP A 47 -3.33 -8.70 12.43
CA TRP A 47 -2.38 -8.30 11.39
C TRP A 47 -0.98 -8.72 11.85
N PRO A 48 -0.18 -9.39 10.99
CA PRO A 48 1.15 -9.82 11.38
C PRO A 48 2.01 -8.59 11.68
N GLU A 49 2.87 -8.68 12.71
CA GLU A 49 3.87 -7.65 12.94
C GLU A 49 4.87 -7.61 11.79
N CYS A 50 5.19 -6.40 11.32
CA CYS A 50 6.28 -6.15 10.40
C CYS A 50 7.26 -5.13 11.00
N ALA A 51 8.39 -4.86 10.35
CA ALA A 51 9.43 -3.96 10.88
C ALA A 51 10.00 -4.42 12.24
N LYS A 52 10.14 -5.73 12.43
CA LYS A 52 10.79 -6.33 13.61
C LYS A 52 12.24 -5.82 13.74
N GLY A 53 12.67 -5.53 14.96
CA GLY A 53 13.99 -4.94 15.27
C GLY A 53 14.02 -3.40 15.31
N ALA A 54 12.89 -2.75 15.04
CA ALA A 54 12.75 -1.29 15.17
C ALA A 54 13.04 -0.76 16.59
N VAL A 55 12.68 -1.53 17.62
CA VAL A 55 12.85 -1.18 19.03
C VAL A 55 14.30 -1.33 19.53
N ASP A 56 15.08 -2.19 18.89
CA ASP A 56 16.45 -2.53 19.31
C ASP A 56 17.52 -1.52 18.84
N SER A 57 17.13 -0.54 18.01
CA SER A 57 18.05 0.44 17.39
C SER A 57 18.20 1.76 18.19
N ALA A 58 17.88 1.79 19.49
CA ALA A 58 17.70 3.04 20.24
C ALA A 58 18.76 3.33 21.34
N PRO A 59 19.30 4.57 21.44
CA PRO A 59 19.53 5.27 22.70
C PRO A 59 18.24 5.96 23.21
N PRO A 60 18.17 6.40 24.49
CA PRO A 60 16.93 6.92 25.08
C PRO A 60 16.38 8.14 24.32
N SER A 61 15.06 8.09 24.08
CA SER A 61 14.27 9.05 23.31
C SER A 61 14.33 10.47 23.90
N SER A 62 14.64 11.46 23.06
CA SER A 62 14.30 12.86 23.32
C SER A 62 12.93 13.12 22.71
N SER A 63 11.96 13.48 23.54
CA SER A 63 10.59 13.80 23.15
C SER A 63 10.54 14.83 22.00
N PRO A 64 9.80 14.58 20.90
CA PRO A 64 9.47 15.64 19.99
C PRO A 64 8.27 16.44 20.50
N LYS A 65 8.42 17.76 20.41
CA LYS A 65 7.36 18.76 20.59
C LYS A 65 6.25 18.51 19.57
N ALA A 66 5.00 18.46 20.05
CA ALA A 66 3.81 18.39 19.20
C ALA A 66 3.89 19.46 18.10
N ALA A 67 3.77 19.04 16.84
CA ALA A 67 3.52 19.96 15.74
C ALA A 67 2.11 20.52 15.96
N ALA A 68 2.02 21.82 16.21
CA ALA A 68 0.73 22.51 16.24
C ALA A 68 0.09 22.40 14.84
N PRO A 69 -1.23 22.22 14.75
CA PRO A 69 -1.93 22.28 13.47
C PRO A 69 -1.66 23.63 12.80
N ALA A 70 -1.45 23.60 11.49
CA ALA A 70 -1.35 24.82 10.71
C ALA A 70 -2.65 25.64 10.88
N PRO A 71 -2.59 26.97 11.05
CA PRO A 71 -3.80 27.77 11.10
C PRO A 71 -4.44 27.77 9.71
N ASP A 72 -5.58 27.09 9.59
CA ASP A 72 -6.37 27.13 8.38
C ASP A 72 -6.96 28.53 8.22
N GLY A 73 -6.65 29.16 7.09
CA GLY A 73 -7.13 30.48 6.74
C GLY A 73 -8.60 30.42 6.35
N GLY A 74 -9.49 30.64 7.31
CA GLY A 74 -10.91 30.86 7.01
C GLY A 74 -11.75 31.00 8.26
N THR A 75 -12.24 32.20 8.54
CA THR A 75 -13.31 32.47 9.51
C THR A 75 -14.65 31.94 8.99
N ALA A 76 -14.76 30.63 8.78
CA ALA A 76 -16.04 29.95 8.70
C ALA A 76 -16.38 29.51 10.13
N ALA A 77 -17.63 29.70 10.55
CA ALA A 77 -18.10 29.15 11.81
C ALA A 77 -17.87 27.64 11.78
N GLU A 78 -17.05 27.16 12.71
CA GLU A 78 -16.75 25.74 12.88
C GLU A 78 -18.09 25.01 13.09
N ASN A 79 -18.39 24.05 12.19
CA ASN A 79 -19.64 23.30 12.29
C ASN A 79 -19.59 22.51 13.61
N PRO A 80 -20.50 22.76 14.57
CA PRO A 80 -20.44 22.12 15.89
C PRO A 80 -20.61 20.60 15.85
N HIS A 81 -21.04 20.05 14.71
CA HIS A 81 -21.15 18.62 14.45
C HIS A 81 -20.10 18.12 13.44
N PHE A 82 -18.98 18.84 13.25
CA PHE A 82 -17.96 18.43 12.28
C PHE A 82 -17.40 17.04 12.58
N ASP A 83 -17.00 16.78 13.83
CA ASP A 83 -16.44 15.49 14.24
C ASP A 83 -17.44 14.34 14.12
N GLU A 84 -18.71 14.59 14.45
CA GLU A 84 -19.79 13.60 14.28
C GLU A 84 -20.04 13.28 12.80
N ASN A 85 -20.09 14.31 11.95
CA ASN A 85 -20.32 14.17 10.51
C ASN A 85 -19.11 13.58 9.78
N HIS A 86 -17.90 13.64 10.35
CA HIS A 86 -16.67 13.15 9.75
C HIS A 86 -16.02 12.02 10.55
N ALA A 87 -16.73 11.41 11.50
CA ALA A 87 -16.21 10.33 12.32
C ALA A 87 -15.65 9.17 11.49
N TYR A 88 -16.21 8.93 10.29
CA TYR A 88 -15.72 7.93 9.33
C TYR A 88 -14.29 8.21 8.83
N ARG A 89 -13.85 9.48 8.82
CA ARG A 89 -12.51 9.93 8.41
C ARG A 89 -11.53 9.97 9.57
N MET A 90 -11.98 9.75 10.80
CA MET A 90 -11.14 9.83 11.98
C MET A 90 -10.36 8.53 12.19
N SER A 91 -9.06 8.66 12.44
CA SER A 91 -8.25 7.55 12.94
C SER A 91 -8.46 7.37 14.44
N ALA A 92 -8.40 6.13 14.92
CA ALA A 92 -8.43 5.83 16.35
C ALA A 92 -7.28 6.54 17.09
N GLU A 93 -7.56 6.96 18.33
CA GLU A 93 -6.53 7.47 19.24
C GLU A 93 -5.44 6.41 19.46
N LEU A 94 -4.17 6.81 19.41
CA LEU A 94 -3.05 5.92 19.66
C LEU A 94 -2.65 5.94 21.13
N ALA A 95 -2.62 4.76 21.76
CA ALA A 95 -1.92 4.60 23.03
C ALA A 95 -0.43 4.98 22.88
N PRO A 96 0.21 5.57 23.91
CA PRO A 96 1.60 6.02 23.84
C PRO A 96 2.59 4.93 23.39
N GLU A 97 2.40 3.70 23.83
CA GLU A 97 3.20 2.53 23.46
C GLU A 97 3.10 2.19 21.97
N ASN A 98 1.89 2.27 21.40
CA ASN A 98 1.65 2.00 19.97
C ASN A 98 2.26 3.11 19.11
N ARG A 99 2.17 4.36 19.57
CA ARG A 99 2.85 5.49 18.93
C ARG A 99 4.37 5.27 18.92
N ALA A 100 4.95 4.87 20.05
CA ALA A 100 6.38 4.60 20.13
C ALA A 100 6.82 3.45 19.19
N ALA A 101 6.00 2.41 19.05
CA ALA A 101 6.23 1.32 18.10
C ALA A 101 6.18 1.81 16.64
N GLY A 102 5.19 2.62 16.28
CA GLY A 102 5.09 3.23 14.95
C GLY A 102 6.28 4.15 14.64
N GLU A 103 6.70 4.98 15.59
CA GLU A 103 7.89 5.84 15.43
C GLU A 103 9.18 5.03 15.28
N ALA A 104 9.27 3.88 15.96
CA ALA A 104 10.39 2.96 15.79
C ALA A 104 10.43 2.43 14.35
N SER A 105 9.28 2.03 13.79
CA SER A 105 9.18 1.63 12.39
C SER A 105 9.58 2.76 11.44
N VAL A 106 9.16 4.01 11.70
CA VAL A 106 9.60 5.19 10.93
C VAL A 106 11.12 5.33 10.96
N ARG A 107 11.76 5.24 12.13
CA ARG A 107 13.22 5.33 12.26
C ARG A 107 13.94 4.24 11.45
N LEU A 108 13.37 3.05 11.40
CA LEU A 108 13.92 1.92 10.65
C LEU A 108 13.83 2.12 9.13
N ILE A 109 12.67 2.55 8.61
CA ILE A 109 12.43 2.60 7.16
C ILE A 109 12.88 3.92 6.52
N ARG A 110 12.80 5.05 7.24
CA ARG A 110 13.02 6.38 6.68
C ARG A 110 14.38 6.52 5.96
N PRO A 111 15.51 6.02 6.49
CA PRO A 111 16.79 6.10 5.78
C PRO A 111 16.78 5.43 4.40
N ALA A 112 16.05 4.32 4.24
CA ALA A 112 15.94 3.62 2.96
C ALA A 112 15.05 4.39 1.98
N LEU A 113 13.95 4.98 2.46
CA LEU A 113 13.09 5.86 1.64
C LEU A 113 13.87 7.10 1.18
N GLU A 114 14.68 7.70 2.05
CA GLU A 114 15.56 8.83 1.74
C GLU A 114 16.63 8.46 0.70
N ALA A 115 17.18 7.25 0.76
CA ALA A 115 18.11 6.75 -0.26
C ALA A 115 17.41 6.61 -1.62
N MET A 116 16.26 5.95 -1.67
CA MET A 116 15.43 5.83 -2.87
C MET A 116 15.07 7.19 -3.46
N ARG A 117 14.72 8.17 -2.62
CA ARG A 117 14.46 9.55 -3.03
C ARG A 117 15.66 10.16 -3.76
N LYS A 118 16.84 10.10 -3.14
CA LYS A 118 18.10 10.65 -3.69
C LYS A 118 18.46 9.99 -5.02
N ASP A 119 18.25 8.69 -5.12
CA ASP A 119 18.54 7.92 -6.34
C ASP A 119 17.44 8.06 -7.41
N ARG A 120 16.34 8.75 -7.09
CA ARG A 120 15.14 8.88 -7.92
C ARG A 120 14.53 7.53 -8.32
N GLN A 121 14.63 6.56 -7.42
CA GLN A 121 14.12 5.19 -7.56
C GLN A 121 13.02 4.95 -6.54
N PHE A 122 11.88 5.63 -6.70
CA PHE A 122 10.75 5.52 -5.78
C PHE A 122 9.43 5.32 -6.51
N THR A 123 9.42 4.51 -7.57
CA THR A 123 8.15 4.04 -8.14
C THR A 123 7.40 3.18 -7.12
N GLU A 124 6.11 2.93 -7.34
CA GLU A 124 5.35 2.04 -6.45
C GLU A 124 5.98 0.66 -6.32
N LYS A 125 6.58 0.15 -7.41
CA LYS A 125 7.30 -1.12 -7.43
C LYS A 125 8.52 -1.08 -6.52
N ASP A 126 9.31 -0.02 -6.59
CA ASP A 126 10.52 0.14 -5.77
C ASP A 126 10.16 0.24 -4.29
N VAL A 127 9.08 0.98 -3.96
CA VAL A 127 8.57 1.11 -2.59
C VAL A 127 8.10 -0.24 -2.04
N ARG A 128 7.35 -1.02 -2.82
CA ARG A 128 6.95 -2.37 -2.38
C ARG A 128 8.17 -3.27 -2.16
N ALA A 129 9.15 -3.20 -3.05
CA ALA A 129 10.37 -4.00 -2.94
C ALA A 129 11.21 -3.62 -1.71
N VAL A 130 11.34 -2.33 -1.39
CA VAL A 130 12.12 -1.91 -0.22
C VAL A 130 11.44 -2.34 1.08
N LEU A 131 10.11 -2.20 1.18
CA LEU A 131 9.37 -2.52 2.39
C LEU A 131 9.28 -4.02 2.66
N ALA A 132 9.33 -4.84 1.61
CA ALA A 132 9.42 -6.29 1.73
C ALA A 132 10.65 -6.77 2.54
N ARG A 133 11.71 -5.96 2.65
CA ARG A 133 12.88 -6.27 3.49
C ARG A 133 12.56 -6.37 4.99
N TRP A 134 11.44 -5.78 5.40
CA TRP A 134 10.95 -5.77 6.76
C TRP A 134 9.62 -6.50 6.91
N ASP A 135 9.28 -7.34 5.92
CA ASP A 135 8.01 -8.07 5.83
C ASP A 135 6.76 -7.16 5.84
N CYS A 136 6.92 -5.85 5.59
CA CYS A 136 5.81 -4.91 5.52
C CYS A 136 5.19 -4.97 4.12
N GLY A 137 4.24 -5.88 3.94
CA GLY A 137 3.65 -6.22 2.64
C GLY A 137 2.12 -6.10 2.59
N ALA A 138 1.50 -6.81 1.64
CA ALA A 138 0.05 -6.82 1.48
C ALA A 138 -0.70 -7.30 2.73
N ASP A 139 -0.08 -8.22 3.49
CA ASP A 139 -0.65 -8.72 4.75
C ASP A 139 -0.61 -7.71 5.90
N ASN A 140 0.10 -6.58 5.71
CA ASN A 140 0.11 -5.41 6.58
C ASN A 140 -0.78 -4.27 6.04
N GLY A 141 -1.52 -4.53 4.97
CA GLY A 141 -2.36 -3.52 4.33
C GLY A 141 -1.52 -2.45 3.64
N LEU A 142 -0.36 -2.84 3.09
CA LEU A 142 0.51 -1.92 2.35
C LEU A 142 -0.21 -1.34 1.14
N ALA A 143 -0.65 -0.11 1.29
CA ALA A 143 -1.16 0.73 0.24
C ALA A 143 -0.03 1.62 -0.31
N VAL A 144 0.11 1.69 -1.62
CA VAL A 144 1.08 2.56 -2.30
C VAL A 144 0.37 3.20 -3.47
N PHE A 145 0.44 4.53 -3.56
CA PHE A 145 -0.23 5.33 -4.57
C PHE A 145 0.76 6.32 -5.17
N SER A 146 0.82 6.37 -6.50
CA SER A 146 1.59 7.37 -7.23
C SER A 146 0.69 8.30 -8.03
N GLU A 147 1.05 9.59 -8.04
CA GLU A 147 0.45 10.56 -8.96
C GLU A 147 1.22 10.55 -10.28
N ALA A 148 0.52 10.63 -11.40
CA ALA A 148 1.16 10.73 -12.71
C ALA A 148 1.71 12.16 -12.95
N PRO A 149 2.90 12.31 -13.57
CA PRO A 149 3.85 11.26 -13.94
C PRO A 149 4.55 10.65 -12.71
N GLN A 150 4.87 9.35 -12.80
CA GLN A 150 5.67 8.63 -11.82
C GLN A 150 6.92 9.47 -11.48
N TYR A 151 7.39 9.44 -10.22
CA TYR A 151 8.47 10.28 -9.65
C TYR A 151 8.09 11.70 -9.18
N LYS A 152 6.84 12.16 -9.30
CA LYS A 152 6.43 13.43 -8.66
C LYS A 152 6.09 13.27 -7.19
N ARG A 153 5.33 12.22 -6.87
CA ARG A 153 4.85 11.95 -5.53
C ARG A 153 4.45 10.49 -5.42
N VAL A 154 4.95 9.81 -4.39
CA VAL A 154 4.48 8.47 -4.03
C VAL A 154 4.14 8.46 -2.55
N SER A 155 2.89 8.12 -2.25
CA SER A 155 2.38 7.94 -0.89
C SER A 155 2.33 6.46 -0.57
N LEU A 156 2.68 6.09 0.65
CA LEU A 156 2.55 4.74 1.18
C LEU A 156 1.93 4.76 2.57
N SER A 157 1.20 3.71 2.92
CA SER A 157 0.79 3.43 4.30
C SER A 157 0.70 1.93 4.56
N PHE A 158 1.01 1.51 5.78
CA PHE A 158 0.86 0.13 6.23
C PHE A 158 0.67 0.07 7.75
N TYR A 159 0.08 -1.02 8.23
CA TYR A 159 -0.09 -1.30 9.65
C TYR A 159 1.04 -2.22 10.15
N ASN A 160 1.81 -1.77 11.14
CA ASN A 160 2.96 -2.55 11.63
C ASN A 160 2.60 -3.60 12.71
N GLY A 161 1.31 -3.75 13.04
CA GLY A 161 0.83 -4.58 14.16
C GLY A 161 0.32 -3.74 15.34
N HIS A 162 0.77 -2.48 15.46
CA HIS A 162 0.49 -1.59 16.59
C HIS A 162 -0.08 -0.23 16.16
N ALA A 163 0.43 0.33 15.07
CA ALA A 163 0.05 1.64 14.54
C ALA A 163 0.12 1.64 13.01
N CYS A 164 -0.58 2.61 12.41
CA CYS A 164 -0.41 2.94 11.01
C CYS A 164 0.82 3.82 10.83
N VAL A 165 1.66 3.44 9.86
CA VAL A 165 2.84 4.19 9.44
C VAL A 165 2.60 4.61 8.00
N SER A 166 2.72 5.91 7.72
CA SER A 166 2.66 6.44 6.36
C SER A 166 3.93 7.22 6.00
N ALA A 167 4.17 7.31 4.70
CA ALA A 167 5.17 8.22 4.17
C ALA A 167 4.74 8.78 2.82
N VAL A 168 5.18 10.00 2.53
CA VAL A 168 5.11 10.62 1.22
C VAL A 168 6.53 10.92 0.76
N ILE A 169 6.87 10.42 -0.43
CA ILE A 169 8.16 10.63 -1.08
C ILE A 169 7.94 11.59 -2.24
N THR A 170 8.63 12.74 -2.20
CA THR A 170 8.72 13.70 -3.29
C THR A 170 10.18 13.85 -3.71
N PRO A 171 10.51 14.47 -4.85
CA PRO A 171 11.90 14.82 -5.17
C PRO A 171 12.60 15.65 -4.10
N GLN A 172 11.85 16.41 -3.29
CA GLN A 172 12.37 17.34 -2.30
C GLN A 172 12.59 16.69 -0.93
N ASP A 173 11.64 15.86 -0.49
CA ASP A 173 11.59 15.36 0.89
C ASP A 173 10.96 13.97 1.03
N VAL A 174 11.13 13.40 2.22
CA VAL A 174 10.35 12.27 2.71
C VAL A 174 9.65 12.73 3.99
N VAL A 175 8.33 12.81 3.93
CA VAL A 175 7.47 13.13 5.09
C VAL A 175 6.89 11.82 5.62
N THR A 176 6.88 11.64 6.94
CA THR A 176 6.42 10.40 7.59
C THR A 176 5.48 10.72 8.74
N GLU A 177 4.44 9.91 8.92
CA GLU A 177 3.47 10.09 9.99
C GLU A 177 3.11 8.75 10.66
N VAL A 178 2.62 8.85 11.90
CA VAL A 178 2.17 7.72 12.71
C VAL A 178 0.81 8.06 13.32
N TYR A 179 -0.18 7.22 13.05
CA TYR A 179 -1.59 7.41 13.44
C TYR A 179 -2.27 6.07 13.71
N GLY A 180 -3.48 6.10 14.25
CA GLY A 180 -4.27 4.89 14.50
C GLY A 180 -4.88 4.32 13.23
N ILE A 181 -5.52 3.16 13.34
CA ILE A 181 -6.36 2.63 12.26
C ILE A 181 -7.54 3.57 12.01
N TYR A 182 -7.98 3.74 10.77
CA TYR A 182 -9.22 4.48 10.49
C TYR A 182 -10.43 3.75 11.06
N ALA A 183 -11.40 4.50 11.58
CA ALA A 183 -12.65 3.95 12.10
C ALA A 183 -13.42 3.20 11.01
N GLU A 184 -13.46 3.78 9.81
CA GLU A 184 -13.97 3.15 8.59
C GLU A 184 -12.86 3.15 7.53
N PRO A 185 -12.01 2.13 7.51
CA PRO A 185 -10.90 2.09 6.56
C PRO A 185 -11.39 1.81 5.15
N ALA A 186 -10.70 2.38 4.16
CA ALA A 186 -10.92 2.02 2.76
C ALA A 186 -10.59 0.54 2.51
N PRO A 187 -11.14 -0.07 1.44
CA PRO A 187 -10.79 -1.45 1.08
C PRO A 187 -9.30 -1.71 0.84
N ALA A 188 -8.52 -0.64 0.59
CA ALA A 188 -7.08 -0.71 0.38
C ALA A 188 -6.28 -1.03 1.66
N GLY A 189 -6.85 -0.83 2.86
CA GLY A 189 -6.20 -1.23 4.11
C GLY A 189 -6.62 -0.37 5.31
N PRO A 190 -6.27 -0.82 6.54
CA PRO A 190 -6.66 -0.17 7.80
C PRO A 190 -6.08 1.24 7.97
N CYS A 191 -5.04 1.55 7.21
CA CYS A 191 -4.31 2.82 7.23
C CYS A 191 -4.67 3.72 6.05
N VAL A 192 -5.78 3.47 5.36
CA VAL A 192 -6.24 4.28 4.24
C VAL A 192 -7.60 4.86 4.59
N GLU A 193 -7.70 6.19 4.53
CA GLU A 193 -8.95 6.91 4.73
C GLU A 193 -10.00 6.46 3.70
N ASN A 194 -11.23 6.19 4.14
CA ASN A 194 -12.32 5.94 3.22
C ASN A 194 -12.77 7.27 2.54
N PRO A 195 -12.70 7.38 1.20
CA PRO A 195 -13.11 8.60 0.50
C PRO A 195 -14.63 8.81 0.48
N GLY A 196 -15.43 7.82 0.86
CA GLY A 196 -16.89 7.91 0.86
C GLY A 196 -17.43 8.49 2.17
N GLY A 197 -18.10 9.64 2.07
CA GLY A 197 -19.14 10.06 3.01
C GLY A 197 -20.50 9.57 2.51
N HIS A 198 -21.31 9.01 3.40
CA HIS A 198 -22.70 8.66 3.10
C HIS A 198 -23.59 9.91 2.97
#